data_AF-A0A970E2P9-F1
#
_entry.id   AF-A0A970E2P9-F1
#
_cell.length_a   1.000
_cell.length_b   1.000
_cell.length_c   1.000
_cell.angle_alpha   90.00
_cell.angle_beta   90.00
_cell.angle_gamma   90.00
#
_symmetry.space_group_name_H-M   'P 1'
#
loop_
_entity.id
_entity.type
_entity.pdbx_description
1 polymer ?
#
loop_
_entity_poly.entity_id
_entity_poly.type
_entity_poly.pdbx_seq_one_letter_code
_entity_poly.pdbx_strand_id
1 'polypeptide(L)'
;MHRLLVTTLIVLTCATACSAQAELPAGFTLAAENEHLALYIHLETTEIAVYDKAADELWFSNPQGRNRRAGVGQDVVQIRYDTPTTPDKLMDSWTHSVLLGQAFIKSLPNGVRVEYQLGAEYPEGTVLMPQLIKAGVFEQEILAQVSPADQNTLLRYYTPIFVREPYPFELGVTSAARELERQFFGDLIIVPLTAEYQALVEEAQGLAPGSGELRNLTEKIAKQRMDVLYLLLEKFTGFLLGSGEGARSIGYRKDITSAADLTKADFAHLQEEPSYLLARLAPLLQDQVARIFAQVGYSVADLTRDHVQNRLDPPTPSVERFMVPVEYTLDGRELLVRIPMAEVVYPKDQPTAYQVNWDGSLGEEVVIYDPSKELATYPLTSIALLRYFGAADTEAQGYIFVPDGCGALIYLNNGKTSQTLYSEPVYGWDGALPLSERRPYDREINYLPVFGLKQGERAFFAVIEQGEAIAQIRADIARPTSQYNVAYAAFQTIPKAARRLDQFTQINLYQSRPYLGDLVVRYTFLYGAEATYSGMARYYQDYLISRGGLTQRRKGEGIPFFLEVIGVVPKIQPVVGVAR
;
A
#
# COMPACT_ATOMS: atom_id res chain seq x y z
N MET A 1 -45.32 27.56 34.84
CA MET A 1 -44.18 27.66 35.78
C MET A 1 -42.91 27.38 35.00
N HIS A 2 -42.22 28.44 34.59
CA HIS A 2 -40.96 28.41 33.87
C HIS A 2 -39.83 27.85 34.75
N ARG A 3 -38.99 26.97 34.18
CA ARG A 3 -37.66 26.68 34.73
C ARG A 3 -36.62 27.33 33.83
N LEU A 4 -35.94 28.31 34.40
CA LEU A 4 -34.87 29.12 33.82
C LEU A 4 -33.69 28.25 33.37
N LEU A 5 -33.22 28.50 32.15
CA LEU A 5 -31.84 28.26 31.73
C LEU A 5 -30.93 29.25 32.46
N VAL A 6 -29.89 28.74 33.12
CA VAL A 6 -28.75 29.52 33.62
C VAL A 6 -27.69 29.52 32.53
N THR A 7 -27.64 30.60 31.75
CA THR A 7 -26.57 30.87 30.78
C THR A 7 -25.40 31.50 31.54
N THR A 8 -24.30 30.77 31.67
CA THR A 8 -23.06 31.32 32.26
C THR A 8 -22.30 32.07 31.17
N LEU A 9 -22.27 33.39 31.29
CA LEU A 9 -21.59 34.32 30.40
C LEU A 9 -20.08 34.31 30.74
N ILE A 10 -19.26 33.68 29.90
CA ILE A 10 -17.80 33.81 29.96
C ILE A 10 -17.42 35.09 29.22
N VAL A 11 -16.97 36.09 29.97
CA VAL A 11 -16.40 37.34 29.43
C VAL A 11 -15.01 37.03 28.89
N LEU A 12 -14.86 37.04 27.56
CA LEU A 12 -13.57 37.07 26.89
C LEU A 12 -12.98 38.48 27.02
N THR A 13 -11.98 38.65 27.89
CA THR A 13 -11.12 39.82 27.85
C THR A 13 -10.06 39.63 26.77
N CYS A 14 -10.24 40.33 25.65
CA CYS A 14 -9.21 40.57 24.63
C CYS A 14 -7.93 41.11 25.29
N ALA A 15 -6.87 40.31 25.27
CA ALA A 15 -5.51 40.81 25.33
C ALA A 15 -4.91 40.66 23.92
N THR A 16 -4.91 41.75 23.16
CA THR A 16 -4.18 41.86 21.91
C THR A 16 -2.68 41.94 22.21
N ALA A 17 -1.95 40.87 21.91
CA ALA A 17 -0.54 40.94 21.56
C ALA A 17 -0.40 40.31 20.17
N CYS A 18 -0.33 41.17 19.17
CA CYS A 18 -0.03 40.80 17.79
C CYS A 18 1.48 40.54 17.70
N SER A 19 1.88 39.27 17.70
CA SER A 19 3.01 38.80 16.92
C SER A 19 2.41 38.00 15.77
N ALA A 20 2.93 38.18 14.56
CA ALA A 20 2.43 37.53 13.35
C ALA A 20 2.71 36.03 13.41
N GLN A 21 1.91 35.29 14.19
CA GLN A 21 2.00 33.84 14.31
C GLN A 21 1.95 33.25 12.90
N ALA A 22 2.99 32.49 12.51
CA ALA A 22 3.02 31.84 11.21
C ALA A 22 1.68 31.12 10.95
N GLU A 23 0.95 31.54 9.91
CA GLU A 23 -0.39 31.01 9.63
C GLU A 23 -0.27 29.53 9.24
N LEU A 24 -0.77 28.66 10.12
CA LEU A 24 -0.85 27.23 9.87
C LEU A 24 -1.81 26.97 8.69
N PRO A 25 -1.43 26.17 7.69
CA PRO A 25 -2.33 25.78 6.62
C PRO A 25 -3.61 25.12 7.16
N ALA A 26 -4.71 25.26 6.43
CA ALA A 26 -5.98 24.65 6.80
C ALA A 26 -5.87 23.11 6.92
N GLY A 27 -6.63 22.54 7.87
CA GLY A 27 -6.73 21.08 8.06
C GLY A 27 -5.78 20.48 9.11
N PHE A 28 -4.80 21.25 9.58
CA PHE A 28 -3.95 20.84 10.70
C PHE A 28 -4.61 21.09 12.06
N THR A 29 -4.50 20.12 12.98
CA THR A 29 -4.99 20.19 14.35
C THR A 29 -3.84 20.03 15.34
N LEU A 30 -3.92 20.70 16.50
CA LEU A 30 -2.88 20.60 17.53
C LEU A 30 -2.88 19.19 18.12
N ALA A 31 -1.72 18.52 18.04
CA ALA A 31 -1.51 17.18 18.57
C ALA A 31 -0.83 17.20 19.95
N ALA A 32 0.20 18.03 20.11
CA ALA A 32 0.92 18.20 21.37
C ALA A 32 1.62 19.56 21.42
N GLU A 33 1.92 20.05 22.61
CA GLU A 33 2.58 21.34 22.81
C GLU A 33 3.42 21.31 24.10
N ASN A 34 4.60 21.89 24.06
CA ASN A 34 5.44 22.13 25.24
C ASN A 34 5.90 23.60 25.27
N GLU A 35 6.85 23.97 26.13
CA GLU A 35 7.31 25.37 26.23
C GLU A 35 8.03 25.92 24.98
N HIS A 36 8.52 25.04 24.10
CA HIS A 36 9.33 25.40 22.93
C HIS A 36 8.62 25.17 21.61
N LEU A 37 7.93 24.04 21.48
CA LEU A 37 7.35 23.54 20.23
C LEU A 37 5.85 23.29 20.34
N ALA A 38 5.15 23.43 19.22
CA ALA A 38 3.81 22.90 19.03
C ALA A 38 3.80 21.94 17.81
N LEU A 39 3.31 20.72 18.02
CA LEU A 39 3.16 19.68 17.02
C LEU A 39 1.72 19.65 16.54
N TYR A 40 1.53 19.72 15.23
CA TYR A 40 0.25 19.63 14.56
C TYR A 40 0.20 18.41 13.64
N ILE A 41 -0.99 17.87 13.42
CA ILE A 41 -1.25 16.78 12.47
C ILE A 41 -2.45 17.11 11.59
N HIS A 42 -2.36 16.81 10.31
CA HIS A 42 -3.48 16.90 9.39
C HIS A 42 -4.28 15.60 9.42
N LEU A 43 -5.53 15.63 9.86
CA LEU A 43 -6.30 14.41 10.11
C LEU A 43 -6.59 13.58 8.85
N GLU A 44 -6.73 14.24 7.69
CA GLU A 44 -6.99 13.55 6.42
C GLU A 44 -5.74 13.09 5.68
N THR A 45 -4.58 13.74 5.89
CA THR A 45 -3.36 13.42 5.12
C THR A 45 -2.26 12.80 5.96
N THR A 46 -2.41 12.82 7.29
CA THR A 46 -1.41 12.40 8.28
C THR A 46 -0.10 13.19 8.24
N GLU A 47 -0.03 14.27 7.46
CA GLU A 47 1.08 15.21 7.45
C GLU A 47 1.24 15.85 8.82
N ILE A 48 2.47 16.08 9.25
CA ILE A 48 2.76 16.80 10.50
C ILE A 48 3.38 18.16 10.21
N ALA A 49 3.13 19.10 11.12
CA ALA A 49 3.82 20.38 11.15
C ALA A 49 4.36 20.62 12.56
N VAL A 50 5.56 21.17 12.66
CA VAL A 50 6.19 21.56 13.93
C VAL A 50 6.39 23.07 13.89
N TYR A 51 5.80 23.75 14.86
CA TYR A 51 5.97 25.17 15.07
C TYR A 51 7.00 25.41 16.17
N ASP A 52 8.08 26.11 15.84
CA ASP A 52 9.03 26.64 16.82
C ASP A 52 8.55 28.02 17.27
N LYS A 53 8.17 28.11 18.55
CA LYS A 53 7.57 29.33 19.12
C LYS A 53 8.57 30.46 19.30
N ALA A 54 9.85 30.14 19.51
CA ALA A 54 10.87 31.14 19.75
C ALA A 54 11.33 31.77 18.43
N ALA A 55 11.40 30.97 17.37
CA ALA A 55 11.77 31.43 16.04
C ALA A 55 10.57 31.93 15.19
N ASP A 56 9.34 31.64 15.62
CA ASP A 56 8.10 31.89 14.86
C ASP A 56 8.14 31.24 13.46
N GLU A 57 8.60 29.98 13.42
CA GLU A 57 8.89 29.24 12.18
C GLU A 57 8.17 27.88 12.14
N LEU A 58 7.68 27.51 10.96
CA LEU A 58 6.98 26.25 10.69
C LEU A 58 7.82 25.29 9.84
N TRP A 59 7.90 24.05 10.31
CA TRP A 59 8.47 22.91 9.60
C TRP A 59 7.38 21.90 9.24
N PHE A 60 7.45 21.31 8.06
CA PHE A 60 6.44 20.37 7.56
C PHE A 60 7.09 19.04 7.18
N SER A 61 6.37 17.94 7.37
CA SER A 61 6.75 16.61 6.85
C SER A 61 6.75 16.53 5.33
N ASN A 62 5.95 17.39 4.68
CA ASN A 62 5.73 17.37 3.25
C ASN A 62 5.72 18.81 2.68
N PRO A 63 6.11 19.00 1.41
CA PRO A 63 6.23 20.34 0.83
C PRO A 63 4.85 21.00 0.65
N GLN A 64 4.75 22.28 1.01
CA GLN A 64 3.51 23.04 0.85
C GLN A 64 3.36 23.54 -0.60
N GLY A 65 2.13 23.75 -1.07
CA GLY A 65 1.87 24.25 -2.43
C GLY A 65 2.20 23.27 -3.59
N ARG A 66 2.53 22.00 -3.27
CA ARG A 66 2.91 20.97 -4.26
C ARG A 66 1.77 20.59 -5.22
N ASN A 67 2.13 20.19 -6.44
CA ASN A 67 1.18 19.59 -7.38
C ASN A 67 0.82 18.16 -6.97
N ARG A 68 -0.27 17.99 -6.23
CA ARG A 68 -0.75 16.67 -5.77
C ARG A 68 -1.08 15.70 -6.91
N ARG A 69 -1.39 16.18 -8.12
CA ARG A 69 -1.63 15.29 -9.28
C ARG A 69 -0.36 14.62 -9.80
N ALA A 70 0.81 15.17 -9.49
CA ALA A 70 2.09 14.62 -9.92
C ALA A 70 2.55 13.42 -9.06
N GLY A 71 1.87 13.12 -7.94
CA GLY A 71 2.24 11.98 -7.07
C GLY A 71 3.52 12.17 -6.26
N VAL A 72 4.17 13.34 -6.32
CA VAL A 72 5.45 13.61 -5.63
C VAL A 72 5.21 14.31 -4.30
N GLY A 73 5.96 13.93 -3.26
CA GLY A 73 6.01 14.65 -1.99
C GLY A 73 4.80 14.43 -1.08
N GLN A 74 4.09 13.31 -1.23
CA GLN A 74 2.86 13.01 -0.49
C GLN A 74 3.06 11.98 0.61
N ASP A 75 4.15 11.20 0.53
CA ASP A 75 4.48 10.17 1.49
C ASP A 75 5.17 10.72 2.73
N VAL A 76 4.78 10.17 3.88
CA VAL A 76 5.37 10.41 5.20
C VAL A 76 6.23 9.20 5.58
N VAL A 77 5.76 8.01 5.22
CA VAL A 77 6.49 6.74 5.31
C VAL A 77 6.47 6.04 3.97
N GLN A 78 7.59 5.40 3.63
CA GLN A 78 7.71 4.56 2.46
C GLN A 78 8.36 3.24 2.84
N ILE A 79 7.79 2.13 2.39
CA ILE A 79 8.36 0.80 2.57
C ILE A 79 8.81 0.21 1.24
N ARG A 80 9.79 -0.69 1.33
CA ARG A 80 10.18 -1.59 0.25
C ARG A 80 10.10 -3.03 0.73
N TYR A 81 9.61 -3.89 -0.14
CA TYR A 81 9.47 -5.31 0.15
C TYR A 81 9.68 -6.14 -1.12
N ASP A 82 9.92 -7.43 -0.93
CA ASP A 82 10.02 -8.37 -2.04
C ASP A 82 8.78 -9.25 -2.11
N THR A 83 8.37 -9.60 -3.33
CA THR A 83 7.40 -10.67 -3.59
C THR A 83 8.13 -11.89 -4.14
N PRO A 84 7.49 -13.08 -4.15
CA PRO A 84 8.10 -14.28 -4.74
C PRO A 84 8.52 -14.11 -6.21
N THR A 85 7.86 -13.21 -6.96
CA THR A 85 8.08 -13.02 -8.40
C THR A 85 8.81 -11.72 -8.74
N THR A 86 8.61 -10.68 -7.94
CA THR A 86 9.12 -9.32 -8.18
C THR A 86 9.80 -8.77 -6.93
N PRO A 87 11.12 -8.54 -6.96
CA PRO A 87 11.82 -7.88 -5.87
C PRO A 87 11.60 -6.36 -5.89
N ASP A 88 11.85 -5.71 -4.76
CA ASP A 88 11.92 -4.25 -4.61
C ASP A 88 10.63 -3.49 -4.98
N LYS A 89 9.47 -4.07 -4.63
CA LYS A 89 8.19 -3.35 -4.68
C LYS A 89 8.18 -2.24 -3.63
N LEU A 90 7.47 -1.17 -3.94
CA LEU A 90 7.38 0.03 -3.11
C LEU A 90 5.91 0.26 -2.72
N MET A 91 5.68 0.58 -1.46
CA MET A 91 4.42 1.11 -0.96
C MET A 91 4.69 2.39 -0.18
N ASP A 92 3.85 3.39 -0.37
CA ASP A 92 3.92 4.66 0.33
C ASP A 92 2.66 4.91 1.18
N SER A 93 2.81 5.67 2.25
CA SER A 93 1.74 5.94 3.23
C SER A 93 0.53 6.63 2.61
N TRP A 94 0.71 7.42 1.57
CA TRP A 94 -0.39 8.15 0.95
C TRP A 94 -1.26 7.24 0.08
N THR A 95 -0.66 6.65 -0.95
CA THR A 95 -1.38 5.84 -1.96
C THR A 95 -1.90 4.54 -1.36
N HIS A 96 -1.14 3.92 -0.47
CA HIS A 96 -1.41 2.56 -0.02
C HIS A 96 -2.01 2.49 1.39
N SER A 97 -2.30 3.62 2.04
CA SER A 97 -2.95 3.63 3.36
C SER A 97 -3.92 4.80 3.50
N VAL A 98 -3.46 6.05 3.39
CA VAL A 98 -4.30 7.24 3.61
C VAL A 98 -5.44 7.35 2.60
N LEU A 99 -5.16 7.23 1.30
CA LEU A 99 -6.20 7.26 0.25
C LEU A 99 -7.21 6.11 0.38
N LEU A 100 -6.82 5.02 1.04
CA LEU A 100 -7.67 3.86 1.29
C LEU A 100 -8.46 3.99 2.60
N GLY A 101 -8.28 5.06 3.38
CA GLY A 101 -8.90 5.22 4.70
C GLY A 101 -8.33 4.26 5.76
N GLN A 102 -7.12 3.74 5.54
CA GLN A 102 -6.49 2.71 6.35
C GLN A 102 -5.36 3.26 7.26
N ALA A 103 -5.44 4.54 7.62
CA ALA A 103 -4.49 5.21 8.51
C ALA A 103 -5.19 5.65 9.79
N PHE A 104 -4.71 5.22 10.95
CA PHE A 104 -5.36 5.47 12.24
C PHE A 104 -4.51 6.37 13.13
N ILE A 105 -5.07 7.51 13.52
CA ILE A 105 -4.39 8.51 14.36
C ILE A 105 -4.79 8.28 15.83
N LYS A 106 -3.80 8.20 16.72
CA LYS A 106 -3.96 8.07 18.17
C LYS A 106 -3.15 9.16 18.88
N SER A 107 -3.77 9.87 19.82
CA SER A 107 -3.08 10.86 20.65
C SER A 107 -2.09 10.19 21.60
N LEU A 108 -0.94 10.82 21.83
CA LEU A 108 0.04 10.46 22.86
C LEU A 108 0.19 11.63 23.84
N PRO A 109 0.66 11.43 25.09
CA PRO A 109 0.80 12.51 26.06
C PRO A 109 1.63 13.70 25.57
N ASN A 110 2.73 13.42 24.85
CA ASN A 110 3.63 14.44 24.31
C ASN A 110 3.69 14.38 22.78
N GLY A 111 2.65 13.87 22.11
CA GLY A 111 2.72 13.65 20.67
C GLY A 111 1.50 13.02 20.02
N VAL A 112 1.74 12.40 18.88
CA VAL A 112 0.72 11.66 18.13
C VAL A 112 1.34 10.42 17.49
N ARG A 113 0.55 9.36 17.42
CA ARG A 113 0.87 8.10 16.75
C ARG A 113 -0.02 7.93 15.54
N VAL A 114 0.54 7.46 14.44
CA VAL A 114 -0.18 7.09 13.23
C VAL A 114 0.12 5.63 12.91
N GLU A 115 -0.92 4.81 12.78
CA GLU A 115 -0.82 3.41 12.38
C GLU A 115 -1.21 3.28 10.91
N TYR A 116 -0.23 3.04 10.06
CA TYR A 116 -0.44 2.87 8.63
C TYR A 116 -0.65 1.40 8.31
N GLN A 117 -1.85 1.02 7.89
CA GLN A 117 -2.09 -0.26 7.22
C GLN A 117 -1.87 -0.06 5.71
N LEU A 118 -0.74 -0.55 5.23
CA LEU A 118 -0.28 -0.41 3.85
C LEU A 118 -0.73 -1.62 3.01
N GLY A 119 -1.23 -1.35 1.81
CA GLY A 119 -1.73 -2.34 0.87
C GLY A 119 -3.25 -2.43 0.91
N ALA A 120 -3.86 -2.52 -0.28
CA ALA A 120 -5.32 -2.60 -0.42
C ALA A 120 -5.85 -3.89 0.20
N GLU A 121 -6.96 -3.78 0.94
CA GLU A 121 -7.59 -4.94 1.57
C GLU A 121 -8.00 -6.03 0.58
N TYR A 122 -8.40 -5.64 -0.63
CA TYR A 122 -8.67 -6.55 -1.75
C TYR A 122 -7.78 -6.17 -2.95
N PRO A 123 -7.50 -7.13 -3.86
CA PRO A 123 -6.68 -6.86 -5.04
C PRO A 123 -7.19 -5.66 -5.84
N GLU A 124 -6.27 -4.87 -6.39
CA GLU A 124 -6.62 -3.76 -7.28
C GLU A 124 -7.46 -4.27 -8.46
N GLY A 125 -8.55 -3.58 -8.75
CA GLY A 125 -9.51 -4.00 -9.78
C GLY A 125 -10.57 -5.00 -9.31
N THR A 126 -10.68 -5.28 -8.01
CA THR A 126 -11.84 -5.99 -7.46
C THR A 126 -13.10 -5.16 -7.73
N VAL A 127 -13.89 -5.57 -8.72
CA VAL A 127 -15.12 -4.88 -9.10
C VAL A 127 -16.26 -5.37 -8.22
N LEU A 128 -16.93 -4.44 -7.52
CA LEU A 128 -18.13 -4.72 -6.71
C LEU A 128 -19.35 -4.92 -7.60
N MET A 129 -19.33 -6.02 -8.36
CA MET A 129 -20.36 -6.38 -9.33
C MET A 129 -20.47 -7.91 -9.41
N PRO A 130 -21.60 -8.49 -9.00
CA PRO A 130 -21.78 -9.94 -8.98
C PRO A 130 -21.83 -10.53 -10.39
N GLN A 131 -21.15 -11.65 -10.62
CA GLN A 131 -21.25 -12.36 -11.90
C GLN A 131 -22.61 -13.06 -12.05
N LEU A 132 -23.15 -13.54 -10.93
CA LEU A 132 -24.50 -14.04 -10.78
C LEU A 132 -25.10 -13.45 -9.50
N ILE A 133 -26.36 -13.04 -9.56
CA ILE A 133 -27.12 -12.56 -8.41
C ILE A 133 -28.52 -13.16 -8.44
N LYS A 134 -29.03 -13.57 -7.28
CA LYS A 134 -30.37 -14.16 -7.18
C LYS A 134 -31.46 -13.14 -7.52
N ALA A 135 -32.52 -13.58 -8.20
CA ALA A 135 -33.59 -12.69 -8.64
C ALA A 135 -34.25 -11.94 -7.48
N GLY A 136 -34.51 -12.62 -6.36
CA GLY A 136 -35.06 -11.98 -5.16
C GLY A 136 -34.20 -10.81 -4.67
N VAL A 137 -32.88 -11.02 -4.55
CA VAL A 137 -31.93 -9.98 -4.12
C VAL A 137 -31.83 -8.87 -5.17
N PHE A 138 -31.65 -9.23 -6.45
CA PHE A 138 -31.47 -8.24 -7.51
C PHE A 138 -32.68 -7.34 -7.68
N GLU A 139 -33.89 -7.90 -7.66
CA GLU A 139 -35.11 -7.12 -7.83
C GLU A 139 -35.45 -6.28 -6.60
N GLN A 140 -35.36 -6.86 -5.40
CA GLN A 140 -35.82 -6.22 -4.17
C GLN A 140 -34.79 -5.29 -3.53
N GLU A 141 -33.50 -5.63 -3.61
CA GLU A 141 -32.43 -4.88 -2.96
C GLU A 141 -31.68 -3.97 -3.93
N ILE A 142 -31.56 -4.32 -5.21
CA ILE A 142 -30.80 -3.51 -6.18
C ILE A 142 -31.74 -2.67 -7.06
N LEU A 143 -32.60 -3.31 -7.86
CA LEU A 143 -33.45 -2.61 -8.83
C LEU A 143 -34.46 -1.68 -8.16
N ALA A 144 -35.04 -2.07 -7.02
CA ALA A 144 -35.99 -1.23 -6.28
C ALA A 144 -35.37 0.08 -5.73
N GLN A 145 -34.05 0.16 -5.60
CA GLN A 145 -33.35 1.31 -5.01
C GLN A 145 -32.74 2.27 -6.04
N VAL A 146 -32.78 1.94 -7.33
CA VAL A 146 -32.15 2.74 -8.41
C VAL A 146 -33.18 3.38 -9.34
N SER A 147 -32.74 4.38 -10.11
CA SER A 147 -33.60 5.08 -11.06
C SER A 147 -34.07 4.15 -12.20
N PRO A 148 -35.20 4.44 -12.88
CA PRO A 148 -35.63 3.64 -14.04
C PRO A 148 -34.58 3.57 -15.17
N ALA A 149 -33.73 4.60 -15.33
CA ALA A 149 -32.65 4.60 -16.31
C ALA A 149 -31.54 3.61 -15.92
N ASP A 150 -31.21 3.55 -14.63
CA ASP A 150 -30.22 2.61 -14.10
C ASP A 150 -30.77 1.18 -14.10
N GLN A 151 -32.06 0.98 -13.77
CA GLN A 151 -32.74 -0.31 -13.90
C GLN A 151 -32.64 -0.85 -15.33
N ASN A 152 -32.94 0.00 -16.32
CA ASN A 152 -32.81 -0.38 -17.73
C ASN A 152 -31.37 -0.71 -18.11
N THR A 153 -30.39 0.01 -17.55
CA THR A 153 -28.96 -0.28 -17.77
C THR A 153 -28.58 -1.62 -17.19
N LEU A 154 -28.98 -1.90 -15.95
CA LEU A 154 -28.74 -3.17 -15.28
C LEU A 154 -29.41 -4.34 -16.02
N LEU A 155 -30.70 -4.24 -16.33
CA LEU A 155 -31.46 -5.29 -17.04
C LEU A 155 -30.99 -5.52 -18.48
N ARG A 156 -30.29 -4.56 -19.09
CA ARG A 156 -29.63 -4.75 -20.40
C ARG A 156 -28.42 -5.67 -20.31
N TYR A 157 -27.73 -5.68 -19.17
CA TYR A 157 -26.48 -6.42 -18.98
C TYR A 157 -26.62 -7.64 -18.09
N TYR A 158 -27.69 -7.75 -17.33
CA TYR A 158 -28.03 -8.91 -16.51
C TYR A 158 -29.18 -9.68 -17.14
N THR A 159 -28.90 -10.88 -17.62
CA THR A 159 -29.91 -11.76 -18.23
C THR A 159 -30.47 -12.70 -17.16
N PRO A 160 -31.79 -12.71 -16.89
CA PRO A 160 -32.36 -13.67 -15.96
C PRO A 160 -32.31 -15.08 -16.58
N ILE A 161 -31.86 -16.06 -15.80
CA ILE A 161 -31.65 -17.45 -16.21
C ILE A 161 -32.29 -18.39 -15.21
N PHE A 162 -32.79 -19.53 -15.69
CA PHE A 162 -33.42 -20.56 -14.86
C PHE A 162 -33.22 -21.95 -15.45
N VAL A 163 -33.28 -22.99 -14.61
CA VAL A 163 -33.18 -24.39 -15.03
C VAL A 163 -34.55 -25.07 -14.90
N ARG A 164 -35.07 -25.63 -16.00
CA ARG A 164 -36.39 -26.30 -16.05
C ARG A 164 -36.44 -27.46 -17.04
N GLU A 165 -37.56 -28.19 -17.06
CA GLU A 165 -37.82 -29.21 -18.07
C GLU A 165 -37.92 -28.60 -19.49
N PRO A 166 -37.36 -29.27 -20.51
CA PRO A 166 -37.38 -28.80 -21.89
C PRO A 166 -38.69 -29.09 -22.62
N TYR A 167 -39.10 -28.20 -23.51
CA TYR A 167 -40.02 -28.55 -24.60
C TYR A 167 -39.29 -29.35 -25.69
N PRO A 168 -39.98 -30.22 -26.47
CA PRO A 168 -39.34 -31.04 -27.49
C PRO A 168 -38.53 -30.25 -28.53
N PHE A 169 -38.99 -29.04 -28.90
CA PHE A 169 -38.28 -28.16 -29.85
C PHE A 169 -37.07 -27.46 -29.22
N GLU A 170 -36.97 -27.35 -27.90
CA GLU A 170 -35.81 -26.73 -27.26
C GLU A 170 -34.57 -27.64 -27.36
N LEU A 171 -34.74 -28.96 -27.51
CA LEU A 171 -33.63 -29.93 -27.57
C LEU A 171 -32.74 -29.82 -28.83
N GLY A 172 -33.06 -28.91 -29.77
CA GLY A 172 -32.34 -28.70 -31.03
C GLY A 172 -30.99 -27.97 -30.95
N VAL A 173 -30.32 -27.99 -29.79
CA VAL A 173 -28.98 -27.40 -29.62
C VAL A 173 -27.88 -28.31 -30.20
N THR A 174 -26.64 -27.81 -30.28
CA THR A 174 -25.50 -28.63 -30.75
C THR A 174 -25.24 -29.82 -29.81
N SER A 175 -24.60 -30.88 -30.33
CA SER A 175 -24.24 -32.06 -29.52
C SER A 175 -23.36 -31.70 -28.32
N ALA A 176 -22.41 -30.78 -28.50
CA ALA A 176 -21.55 -30.30 -27.41
C ALA A 176 -22.34 -29.59 -26.31
N ALA A 177 -23.26 -28.68 -26.68
CA ALA A 177 -24.12 -28.01 -25.70
C ALA A 177 -25.00 -29.00 -24.96
N ARG A 178 -25.59 -29.96 -25.68
CA ARG A 178 -26.45 -31.00 -25.07
C ARG A 178 -25.69 -31.88 -24.08
N GLU A 179 -24.44 -32.23 -24.36
CA GLU A 179 -23.62 -33.01 -23.44
C GLU A 179 -23.29 -32.21 -22.17
N LEU A 180 -22.93 -30.93 -22.30
CA LEU A 180 -22.71 -30.02 -21.17
C LEU A 180 -23.97 -29.88 -20.32
N GLU A 181 -25.13 -29.65 -20.92
CA GLU A 181 -26.39 -29.55 -20.18
C GLU A 181 -26.73 -30.86 -19.46
N ARG A 182 -26.48 -32.00 -20.10
CA ARG A 182 -26.69 -33.30 -19.46
C ARG A 182 -25.77 -33.51 -18.25
N GLN A 183 -24.54 -33.05 -18.35
CA GLN A 183 -23.57 -33.07 -17.26
C GLN A 183 -23.99 -32.13 -16.12
N PHE A 184 -24.38 -30.90 -16.43
CA PHE A 184 -24.65 -29.84 -15.44
C PHE A 184 -26.05 -29.90 -14.83
N PHE A 185 -27.06 -30.29 -15.62
CA PHE A 185 -28.47 -30.19 -15.25
C PHE A 185 -29.23 -31.52 -15.40
N GLY A 186 -28.63 -32.56 -15.99
CA GLY A 186 -29.29 -33.85 -16.19
C GLY A 186 -30.29 -33.82 -17.36
N ASP A 187 -31.56 -34.07 -17.07
CA ASP A 187 -32.62 -34.02 -18.10
C ASP A 187 -33.22 -32.61 -18.23
N LEU A 188 -32.79 -31.67 -17.38
CA LEU A 188 -33.20 -30.28 -17.39
C LEU A 188 -32.33 -29.44 -18.34
N ILE A 189 -32.80 -28.25 -18.64
CA ILE A 189 -32.12 -27.29 -19.51
C ILE A 189 -32.02 -25.92 -18.86
N ILE A 190 -30.96 -25.18 -19.21
CA ILE A 190 -30.90 -23.75 -18.90
C ILE A 190 -31.66 -22.95 -19.95
N VAL A 191 -32.45 -21.97 -19.48
CA VAL A 191 -33.22 -21.06 -20.32
C VAL A 191 -33.06 -19.61 -19.84
N PRO A 192 -32.95 -18.64 -20.76
CA PRO A 192 -33.16 -17.25 -20.42
C PRO A 192 -34.64 -17.00 -20.12
N LEU A 193 -34.93 -16.11 -19.18
CA LEU A 193 -36.28 -15.64 -18.85
C LEU A 193 -36.52 -14.23 -19.40
N THR A 194 -35.92 -13.89 -20.54
CA THR A 194 -36.17 -12.62 -21.22
C THR A 194 -37.54 -12.64 -21.89
N ALA A 195 -38.18 -11.48 -21.99
CA ALA A 195 -39.47 -11.35 -22.68
C ALA A 195 -39.39 -11.82 -24.15
N GLU A 196 -38.25 -11.58 -24.81
CA GLU A 196 -37.99 -12.06 -26.17
C GLU A 196 -37.98 -13.59 -26.25
N TYR A 197 -37.28 -14.26 -25.33
CA TYR A 197 -37.22 -15.73 -25.31
C TYR A 197 -38.59 -16.34 -25.03
N GLN A 198 -39.33 -15.78 -24.07
CA GLN A 198 -40.67 -16.25 -23.72
C GLN A 198 -41.62 -16.14 -24.91
N ALA A 199 -41.59 -15.03 -25.65
CA ALA A 199 -42.40 -14.86 -26.85
C ALA A 199 -42.06 -15.90 -27.94
N LEU A 200 -40.77 -16.21 -28.14
CA LEU A 200 -40.34 -17.24 -29.09
C LEU A 200 -40.85 -18.63 -28.70
N VAL A 201 -40.81 -18.96 -27.40
CA VAL A 201 -41.29 -20.25 -26.88
C VAL A 201 -42.81 -20.36 -27.00
N GLU A 202 -43.55 -19.31 -26.67
CA GLU A 202 -45.02 -19.27 -26.82
C GLU A 202 -45.43 -19.43 -28.30
N GLU A 203 -44.75 -18.75 -29.22
CA GLU A 203 -44.99 -18.90 -30.66
C GLU A 203 -44.69 -20.33 -31.13
N ALA A 204 -43.57 -20.92 -30.69
CA ALA A 204 -43.18 -22.28 -31.06
C ALA A 204 -44.17 -23.35 -30.56
N GLN A 205 -44.78 -23.16 -29.38
CA GLN A 205 -45.79 -24.09 -28.86
C GLN A 205 -47.08 -24.11 -29.69
N GLY A 206 -47.43 -22.99 -30.33
CA GLY A 206 -48.63 -22.87 -31.17
C GLY A 206 -48.50 -23.53 -32.55
N LEU A 207 -47.30 -24.00 -32.92
CA LEU A 207 -47.02 -24.52 -34.27
C LEU A 207 -47.06 -26.05 -34.34
N ALA A 208 -47.47 -26.56 -35.50
CA ALA A 208 -47.48 -27.99 -35.76
C ALA A 208 -46.05 -28.58 -35.76
N PRO A 209 -45.83 -29.76 -35.14
CA PRO A 209 -44.53 -30.42 -35.15
C PRO A 209 -43.99 -30.63 -36.57
N GLY A 210 -42.75 -30.17 -36.81
CA GLY A 210 -42.07 -30.33 -38.10
C GLY A 210 -42.37 -29.26 -39.16
N SER A 211 -43.14 -28.21 -38.84
CA SER A 211 -43.33 -27.07 -39.76
C SER A 211 -42.02 -26.32 -40.03
N GLY A 212 -41.92 -25.67 -41.20
CA GLY A 212 -40.75 -24.84 -41.54
C GLY A 212 -40.57 -23.63 -40.61
N GLU A 213 -41.69 -23.07 -40.14
CA GLU A 213 -41.72 -21.97 -39.16
C GLU A 213 -41.16 -22.42 -37.80
N LEU A 214 -41.57 -23.60 -37.33
CA LEU A 214 -41.06 -24.18 -36.08
C LEU A 214 -39.56 -24.46 -36.17
N ARG A 215 -39.04 -24.90 -37.33
CA ARG A 215 -37.59 -25.08 -37.53
C ARG A 215 -36.82 -23.77 -37.36
N ASN A 216 -37.29 -22.69 -37.97
CA ASN A 216 -36.65 -21.37 -37.84
C ASN A 216 -36.67 -20.84 -36.40
N LEU A 217 -37.78 -21.01 -35.69
CA LEU A 217 -37.88 -20.64 -34.27
C LEU A 217 -36.97 -21.49 -33.39
N THR A 218 -36.90 -22.79 -33.67
CA THR A 218 -36.02 -23.74 -32.97
C THR A 218 -34.55 -23.29 -33.04
N GLU A 219 -34.09 -22.84 -34.20
CA GLU A 219 -32.72 -22.32 -34.37
C GLU A 219 -32.46 -21.06 -33.52
N LYS A 220 -33.43 -20.12 -33.47
CA LYS A 220 -33.33 -18.90 -32.65
C LYS A 220 -33.30 -19.23 -31.15
N ILE A 221 -34.19 -20.11 -30.72
CA ILE A 221 -34.28 -20.60 -29.34
C ILE A 221 -32.98 -21.30 -28.94
N ALA A 222 -32.48 -22.22 -29.80
CA ALA A 222 -31.23 -22.92 -29.57
C ALA A 222 -30.05 -21.95 -29.40
N LYS A 223 -29.99 -20.90 -30.24
CA LYS A 223 -28.96 -19.86 -30.13
C LYS A 223 -29.00 -19.16 -28.77
N GLN A 224 -30.16 -18.62 -28.36
CA GLN A 224 -30.27 -17.90 -27.09
C GLN A 224 -29.92 -18.77 -25.87
N ARG A 225 -30.34 -20.05 -25.89
CA ARG A 225 -29.97 -21.02 -24.84
C ARG A 225 -28.47 -21.28 -24.80
N MET A 226 -27.86 -21.52 -25.96
CA MET A 226 -26.42 -21.75 -26.05
C MET A 226 -25.61 -20.52 -25.59
N ASP A 227 -26.05 -19.32 -25.95
CA ASP A 227 -25.39 -18.08 -25.52
C ASP A 227 -25.34 -17.97 -23.99
N VAL A 228 -26.45 -18.26 -23.30
CA VAL A 228 -26.52 -18.28 -21.84
C VAL A 228 -25.69 -19.41 -21.24
N LEU A 229 -25.77 -20.63 -21.79
CA LEU A 229 -25.01 -21.78 -21.30
C LEU A 229 -23.49 -21.52 -21.34
N TYR A 230 -23.00 -20.98 -22.45
CA TYR A 230 -21.59 -20.69 -22.62
C TYR A 230 -21.12 -19.50 -21.80
N LEU A 231 -21.98 -18.49 -21.62
CA LEU A 231 -21.69 -17.37 -20.72
C LEU A 231 -21.60 -17.83 -19.26
N LEU A 232 -22.50 -18.72 -18.82
CA LEU A 232 -22.43 -19.34 -17.50
C LEU A 232 -21.13 -20.12 -17.34
N LEU A 233 -20.77 -20.95 -18.32
CA LEU A 233 -19.53 -21.74 -18.29
C LEU A 233 -18.29 -20.86 -18.17
N GLU A 234 -18.27 -19.71 -18.85
CA GLU A 234 -17.19 -18.72 -18.74
C GLU A 234 -17.06 -18.16 -17.32
N LYS A 235 -18.17 -17.94 -16.60
CA LYS A 235 -18.11 -17.44 -15.21
C LYS A 235 -17.45 -18.44 -14.28
N PHE A 236 -17.66 -19.73 -14.49
CA PHE A 236 -17.08 -20.76 -13.63
C PHE A 236 -15.64 -21.12 -14.03
N THR A 237 -15.38 -21.26 -15.33
CA THR A 237 -14.09 -21.76 -15.83
C THR A 237 -13.07 -20.67 -16.12
N GLY A 238 -13.51 -19.42 -16.25
CA GLY A 238 -12.68 -18.31 -16.67
C GLY A 238 -12.38 -18.28 -18.18
N PHE A 239 -12.61 -19.36 -18.94
CA PHE A 239 -12.19 -19.43 -20.33
C PHE A 239 -13.08 -18.59 -21.25
N LEU A 240 -12.46 -17.61 -21.91
CA LEU A 240 -13.10 -16.78 -22.91
C LEU A 240 -13.17 -17.53 -24.26
N LEU A 241 -14.37 -17.99 -24.63
CA LEU A 241 -14.60 -18.60 -25.94
C LEU A 241 -14.25 -17.61 -27.06
N GLY A 242 -13.27 -17.98 -27.91
CA GLY A 242 -12.82 -17.22 -29.07
C GLY A 242 -11.63 -16.28 -28.84
N SER A 243 -11.13 -16.13 -27.61
CA SER A 243 -9.84 -15.46 -27.38
C SER A 243 -8.69 -16.47 -27.51
N GLY A 244 -7.57 -16.05 -28.09
CA GLY A 244 -6.34 -16.87 -28.12
C GLY A 244 -5.91 -17.34 -26.73
N GLU A 245 -5.06 -18.37 -26.68
CA GLU A 245 -4.64 -19.04 -25.44
C GLU A 245 -4.26 -18.06 -24.32
N GLY A 246 -4.91 -18.22 -23.16
CA GLY A 246 -4.44 -17.66 -21.88
C GLY A 246 -5.26 -16.54 -21.24
N ALA A 247 -6.21 -15.90 -21.95
CA ALA A 247 -7.05 -14.86 -21.34
C ALA A 247 -8.18 -15.49 -20.50
N ARG A 248 -8.14 -15.27 -19.17
CA ARG A 248 -9.23 -15.65 -18.25
C ARG A 248 -10.08 -14.46 -17.85
N SER A 249 -11.39 -14.66 -17.70
CA SER A 249 -12.29 -13.68 -17.09
C SER A 249 -11.96 -13.47 -15.60
N ILE A 250 -12.47 -12.41 -15.00
CA ILE A 250 -12.28 -12.10 -13.57
C ILE A 250 -13.40 -12.78 -12.77
N GLY A 251 -13.10 -13.27 -11.56
CA GLY A 251 -14.11 -13.82 -10.64
C GLY A 251 -14.60 -15.23 -10.98
N TYR A 252 -13.74 -16.04 -11.61
CA TYR A 252 -14.00 -17.46 -11.86
C TYR A 252 -13.52 -18.35 -10.71
N ARG A 253 -13.95 -19.61 -10.71
CA ARG A 253 -13.56 -20.58 -9.69
C ARG A 253 -12.15 -21.10 -9.90
N LYS A 254 -11.26 -20.87 -8.92
CA LYS A 254 -9.83 -21.23 -9.04
C LYS A 254 -9.58 -22.73 -8.98
N ASP A 255 -10.50 -23.50 -8.40
CA ASP A 255 -10.41 -24.96 -8.32
C ASP A 255 -10.85 -25.67 -9.60
N ILE A 256 -11.47 -24.95 -10.55
CA ILE A 256 -11.93 -25.48 -11.83
C ILE A 256 -10.85 -25.26 -12.90
N THR A 257 -10.41 -26.36 -13.53
CA THR A 257 -9.44 -26.32 -14.64
C THR A 257 -10.11 -26.45 -15.99
N SER A 258 -11.24 -27.15 -16.07
CA SER A 258 -12.00 -27.36 -17.29
C SER A 258 -13.49 -27.56 -17.02
N ALA A 259 -14.31 -27.54 -18.07
CA ALA A 259 -15.74 -27.86 -17.97
C ALA A 259 -16.02 -29.27 -17.42
N ALA A 260 -15.06 -30.20 -17.49
CA ALA A 260 -15.20 -31.55 -16.96
C ALA A 260 -15.18 -31.61 -15.42
N ASP A 261 -14.63 -30.59 -14.75
CA ASP A 261 -14.56 -30.53 -13.28
C ASP A 261 -15.91 -30.10 -12.67
N LEU A 262 -16.81 -29.55 -13.48
CA LEU A 262 -18.12 -29.05 -13.04
C LEU A 262 -19.15 -30.17 -12.99
N THR A 263 -19.97 -30.16 -11.93
CA THR A 263 -20.95 -31.19 -11.62
C THR A 263 -22.34 -30.61 -11.45
N LYS A 264 -23.35 -31.48 -11.33
CA LYS A 264 -24.73 -31.06 -11.04
C LYS A 264 -24.88 -30.29 -9.72
N ALA A 265 -24.02 -30.58 -8.74
CA ALA A 265 -24.07 -29.92 -7.43
C ALA A 265 -23.73 -28.43 -7.55
N ASP A 266 -22.83 -28.05 -8.46
CA ASP A 266 -22.43 -26.66 -8.67
C ASP A 266 -23.57 -25.79 -9.19
N PHE A 267 -24.57 -26.38 -9.85
CA PHE A 267 -25.69 -25.67 -10.48
C PHE A 267 -27.05 -25.96 -9.86
N ALA A 268 -27.13 -26.78 -8.81
CA ALA A 268 -28.38 -27.15 -8.16
C ALA A 268 -29.20 -25.92 -7.71
N HIS A 269 -28.50 -24.87 -7.25
CA HIS A 269 -29.07 -23.59 -6.82
C HIS A 269 -29.88 -22.87 -7.91
N LEU A 270 -29.65 -23.15 -9.20
CA LEU A 270 -30.36 -22.51 -10.32
C LEU A 270 -31.78 -23.06 -10.55
N GLN A 271 -32.14 -24.18 -9.90
CA GLN A 271 -33.49 -24.74 -9.93
C GLN A 271 -34.40 -24.14 -8.85
N GLU A 272 -33.82 -23.60 -7.78
CA GLU A 272 -34.56 -23.08 -6.63
C GLU A 272 -35.22 -21.74 -6.96
N GLU A 273 -34.45 -20.84 -7.57
CA GLU A 273 -34.92 -19.54 -8.03
C GLU A 273 -34.08 -19.04 -9.23
N PRO A 274 -34.63 -18.16 -10.08
CA PRO A 274 -33.86 -17.54 -11.14
C PRO A 274 -32.66 -16.74 -10.62
N SER A 275 -31.58 -16.74 -11.40
CA SER A 275 -30.42 -15.88 -11.18
C SER A 275 -30.24 -14.94 -12.36
N TYR A 276 -29.78 -13.73 -12.13
CA TYR A 276 -29.38 -12.79 -13.16
C TYR A 276 -27.90 -12.97 -13.47
N LEU A 277 -27.59 -13.32 -14.72
CA LEU A 277 -26.25 -13.59 -15.23
C LEU A 277 -25.69 -12.35 -15.94
N LEU A 278 -24.51 -11.90 -15.50
CA LEU A 278 -23.83 -10.74 -16.06
C LEU A 278 -23.21 -11.03 -17.44
N ALA A 279 -23.57 -10.22 -18.44
CA ALA A 279 -23.00 -10.23 -19.78
C ALA A 279 -21.51 -9.80 -19.81
N ARG A 280 -20.83 -10.05 -20.93
CA ARG A 280 -19.47 -9.52 -21.14
C ARG A 280 -19.51 -8.00 -21.30
N LEU A 281 -18.80 -7.29 -20.43
CA LEU A 281 -18.73 -5.82 -20.43
C LEU A 281 -17.35 -5.31 -20.82
N ALA A 282 -17.31 -4.31 -21.69
CA ALA A 282 -16.11 -3.50 -21.93
C ALA A 282 -15.79 -2.64 -20.68
N PRO A 283 -14.52 -2.23 -20.46
CA PRO A 283 -14.11 -1.53 -19.23
C PRO A 283 -14.97 -0.32 -18.84
N LEU A 284 -15.29 0.57 -19.80
CA LEU A 284 -16.14 1.74 -19.55
C LEU A 284 -17.56 1.37 -19.06
N LEU A 285 -18.09 0.24 -19.52
CA LEU A 285 -19.40 -0.26 -19.09
C LEU A 285 -19.32 -0.92 -17.72
N GLN A 286 -18.20 -1.57 -17.39
CA GLN A 286 -17.95 -2.07 -16.04
C GLN A 286 -17.98 -0.92 -15.03
N ASP A 287 -17.29 0.19 -15.33
CA ASP A 287 -17.31 1.39 -14.47
C ASP A 287 -18.71 1.99 -14.34
N GLN A 288 -19.53 1.91 -15.38
CA GLN A 288 -20.92 2.39 -15.33
C GLN A 288 -21.77 1.50 -14.41
N VAL A 289 -21.71 0.18 -14.59
CA VAL A 289 -22.48 -0.77 -13.77
C VAL A 289 -22.02 -0.76 -12.32
N ALA A 290 -20.70 -0.77 -12.07
CA ALA A 290 -20.13 -0.69 -10.73
C ALA A 290 -20.56 0.59 -9.99
N ARG A 291 -20.70 1.72 -10.70
CA ARG A 291 -21.23 2.96 -10.11
C ARG A 291 -22.69 2.83 -9.67
N ILE A 292 -23.51 2.08 -10.40
CA ILE A 292 -24.91 1.83 -10.00
C ILE A 292 -24.95 0.98 -8.72
N PHE A 293 -24.15 -0.08 -8.64
CA PHE A 293 -24.02 -0.88 -7.42
C PHE A 293 -23.50 -0.07 -6.23
N ALA A 294 -22.54 0.83 -6.46
CA ALA A 294 -22.04 1.73 -5.42
C ALA A 294 -23.12 2.71 -4.89
N GLN A 295 -24.06 3.15 -5.73
CA GLN A 295 -25.16 4.04 -5.31
C GLN A 295 -26.10 3.39 -4.29
N VAL A 296 -26.32 2.08 -4.40
CA VAL A 296 -27.16 1.32 -3.45
C VAL A 296 -26.38 0.80 -2.24
N GLY A 297 -25.10 1.18 -2.10
CA GLY A 297 -24.26 0.75 -0.99
C GLY A 297 -23.83 -0.72 -1.06
N TYR A 298 -23.83 -1.33 -2.26
CA TYR A 298 -23.42 -2.72 -2.44
C TYR A 298 -21.96 -2.91 -2.02
N SER A 299 -21.73 -3.86 -1.11
CA SER A 299 -20.47 -4.05 -0.41
C SER A 299 -19.75 -5.34 -0.82
N VAL A 300 -18.51 -5.52 -0.32
CA VAL A 300 -17.79 -6.79 -0.46
C VAL A 300 -18.52 -7.96 0.22
N ALA A 301 -19.25 -7.69 1.30
CA ALA A 301 -20.05 -8.69 1.99
C ALA A 301 -21.22 -9.16 1.12
N ASP A 302 -21.86 -8.25 0.38
CA ASP A 302 -22.92 -8.57 -0.58
C ASP A 302 -22.37 -9.39 -1.75
N LEU A 303 -21.22 -8.96 -2.30
CA LEU A 303 -20.53 -9.70 -3.37
C LEU A 303 -20.17 -11.12 -2.92
N THR A 304 -19.65 -11.25 -1.70
CA THR A 304 -19.31 -12.56 -1.10
C THR A 304 -20.55 -13.43 -0.97
N ARG A 305 -21.64 -12.91 -0.41
CA ARG A 305 -22.91 -13.62 -0.29
C ARG A 305 -23.41 -14.10 -1.65
N ASP A 306 -23.48 -13.21 -2.62
CA ASP A 306 -24.04 -13.50 -3.95
C ASP A 306 -23.16 -14.51 -4.71
N HIS A 307 -21.83 -14.40 -4.59
CA HIS A 307 -20.91 -15.38 -5.16
C HIS A 307 -21.07 -16.76 -4.51
N VAL A 308 -21.11 -16.85 -3.18
CA VAL A 308 -21.26 -18.12 -2.46
C VAL A 308 -22.60 -18.80 -2.79
N GLN A 309 -23.69 -18.05 -2.79
CA GLN A 309 -25.03 -18.55 -3.14
C GLN A 309 -25.10 -19.09 -4.58
N ASN A 310 -24.27 -18.54 -5.48
CA ASN A 310 -24.18 -18.99 -6.87
C ASN A 310 -22.96 -19.88 -7.14
N ARG A 311 -22.31 -20.43 -6.09
CA ARG A 311 -21.15 -21.33 -6.20
C ARG A 311 -19.99 -20.73 -7.02
N LEU A 312 -19.72 -19.44 -6.85
CA LEU A 312 -18.58 -18.72 -7.42
C LEU A 312 -17.60 -18.31 -6.32
N ASP A 313 -16.31 -18.23 -6.65
CA ASP A 313 -15.29 -17.84 -5.68
C ASP A 313 -15.57 -16.43 -5.15
N PRO A 314 -15.67 -16.24 -3.82
CA PRO A 314 -15.81 -14.93 -3.23
C PRO A 314 -14.51 -14.12 -3.40
N PRO A 315 -14.58 -12.78 -3.31
CA PRO A 315 -13.38 -11.95 -3.32
C PRO A 315 -12.48 -12.31 -2.13
N THR A 316 -11.23 -12.68 -2.41
CA THR A 316 -10.24 -13.01 -1.37
C THR A 316 -9.45 -11.77 -0.99
N PRO A 317 -9.28 -11.47 0.31
CA PRO A 317 -8.42 -10.38 0.76
C PRO A 317 -6.99 -10.50 0.24
N SER A 318 -6.34 -9.35 0.05
CA SER A 318 -4.93 -9.28 -0.32
C SER A 318 -4.05 -9.77 0.82
N VAL A 319 -3.09 -10.62 0.48
CA VAL A 319 -2.03 -11.04 1.41
C VAL A 319 -0.96 -9.96 1.57
N GLU A 320 -0.77 -9.09 0.57
CA GLU A 320 0.21 -8.01 0.54
C GLU A 320 -0.16 -6.82 1.46
N ARG A 321 -0.32 -7.07 2.76
CA ARG A 321 -0.71 -6.07 3.76
C ARG A 321 0.33 -5.91 4.86
N PHE A 322 0.74 -4.68 5.13
CA PHE A 322 1.74 -4.34 6.14
C PHE A 322 1.14 -3.39 7.16
N MET A 323 1.62 -3.44 8.41
CA MET A 323 1.27 -2.45 9.43
C MET A 323 2.55 -1.78 9.94
N VAL A 324 2.63 -0.46 9.81
CA VAL A 324 3.76 0.34 10.25
C VAL A 324 3.26 1.46 11.18
N PRO A 325 3.52 1.37 12.49
CA PRO A 325 3.24 2.44 13.43
C PRO A 325 4.36 3.48 13.44
N VAL A 326 3.98 4.76 13.50
CA VAL A 326 4.91 5.88 13.61
C VAL A 326 4.47 6.80 14.74
N GLU A 327 5.39 7.16 15.62
CA GLU A 327 5.18 8.05 16.74
C GLU A 327 5.96 9.35 16.52
N TYR A 328 5.29 10.48 16.65
CA TYR A 328 5.86 11.82 16.61
C TYR A 328 5.68 12.43 18.00
N THR A 329 6.78 12.72 18.70
CA THR A 329 6.75 13.23 20.07
C THR A 329 7.66 14.44 20.23
N LEU A 330 7.29 15.34 21.13
CA LEU A 330 8.08 16.51 21.49
C LEU A 330 8.96 16.20 22.70
N ASP A 331 10.26 16.49 22.57
CA ASP A 331 11.24 16.35 23.64
C ASP A 331 12.05 17.65 23.75
N GLY A 332 11.62 18.54 24.65
CA GLY A 332 12.18 19.89 24.75
C GLY A 332 12.05 20.66 23.43
N ARG A 333 13.19 21.03 22.83
CA ARG A 333 13.29 21.78 21.57
C ARG A 333 13.33 20.90 20.33
N GLU A 334 13.11 19.60 20.49
CA GLU A 334 13.36 18.62 19.47
C GLU A 334 12.08 17.83 19.14
N LEU A 335 11.98 17.42 17.88
CA LEU A 335 10.99 16.45 17.44
C LEU A 335 11.64 15.06 17.42
N LEU A 336 11.05 14.10 18.12
CA LEU A 336 11.45 12.71 18.08
C LEU A 336 10.46 11.89 17.25
N VAL A 337 10.99 11.15 16.28
CA VAL A 337 10.21 10.30 15.38
C VAL A 337 10.64 8.85 15.58
N ARG A 338 9.68 7.99 15.91
CA ARG A 338 9.93 6.60 16.31
C ARG A 338 9.05 5.62 15.55
N ILE A 339 9.63 4.53 15.07
CA ILE A 339 8.91 3.32 14.64
C ILE A 339 9.21 2.21 15.64
N PRO A 340 8.23 1.75 16.44
CA PRO A 340 8.40 0.58 17.28
C PRO A 340 8.37 -0.70 16.43
N MET A 341 9.54 -1.20 16.01
CA MET A 341 9.64 -2.35 15.10
C MET A 341 9.05 -3.64 15.64
N ALA A 342 8.98 -3.79 16.97
CA ALA A 342 8.31 -4.92 17.60
C ALA A 342 6.81 -5.00 17.27
N GLU A 343 6.20 -3.87 16.88
CA GLU A 343 4.80 -3.79 16.47
C GLU A 343 4.61 -3.83 14.95
N VAL A 344 5.68 -3.70 14.16
CA VAL A 344 5.58 -3.74 12.69
C VAL A 344 5.18 -5.15 12.24
N VAL A 345 4.11 -5.22 11.45
CA VAL A 345 3.62 -6.49 10.88
C VAL A 345 3.90 -6.50 9.38
N TYR A 346 4.49 -7.59 8.91
CA TYR A 346 4.61 -7.90 7.48
C TYR A 346 4.07 -9.29 7.20
N PRO A 347 3.59 -9.58 5.98
CA PRO A 347 3.06 -10.89 5.65
C PRO A 347 4.18 -11.92 5.65
N LYS A 348 4.14 -12.83 6.61
CA LYS A 348 5.06 -13.95 6.74
C LYS A 348 4.28 -15.24 6.79
N ASP A 349 4.68 -16.19 5.96
CA ASP A 349 4.17 -17.55 5.87
C ASP A 349 2.63 -17.58 5.79
N GLN A 350 2.06 -16.67 4.98
CA GLN A 350 0.63 -16.50 4.83
C GLN A 350 0.08 -17.51 3.82
N PRO A 351 -0.96 -18.28 4.16
CA PRO A 351 -1.56 -19.23 3.23
C PRO A 351 -2.23 -18.51 2.06
N THR A 352 -1.96 -18.96 0.84
CA THR A 352 -2.59 -18.44 -0.39
C THR A 352 -3.60 -19.42 -0.98
N ALA A 353 -3.47 -20.70 -0.66
CA ALA A 353 -4.44 -21.72 -1.03
C ALA A 353 -5.65 -21.67 -0.09
N TYR A 354 -6.85 -21.68 -0.67
CA TYR A 354 -8.10 -21.68 0.07
C TYR A 354 -9.10 -22.68 -0.52
N GLN A 355 -10.09 -23.03 0.29
CA GLN A 355 -11.33 -23.69 -0.11
C GLN A 355 -12.50 -22.83 0.34
N VAL A 356 -13.60 -22.91 -0.40
CA VAL A 356 -14.82 -22.18 -0.05
C VAL A 356 -15.80 -23.12 0.63
N ASN A 357 -16.27 -22.75 1.81
CA ASN A 357 -17.36 -23.44 2.50
C ASN A 357 -18.70 -22.97 1.93
N TRP A 358 -19.12 -23.61 0.85
CA TRP A 358 -20.33 -23.25 0.10
C TRP A 358 -21.62 -23.40 0.90
N ASP A 359 -21.67 -24.38 1.80
CA ASP A 359 -22.86 -24.80 2.54
C ASP A 359 -22.77 -24.36 4.02
N GLY A 360 -21.90 -23.38 4.30
CA GLY A 360 -21.61 -22.93 5.64
C GLY A 360 -22.79 -22.25 6.32
N SER A 361 -22.94 -22.50 7.62
CA SER A 361 -23.95 -21.82 8.43
C SER A 361 -23.52 -20.39 8.81
N LEU A 362 -24.49 -19.56 9.19
CA LEU A 362 -24.23 -18.16 9.59
C LEU A 362 -23.21 -18.11 10.75
N GLY A 363 -22.05 -17.52 10.52
CA GLY A 363 -20.94 -17.45 11.49
C GLY A 363 -19.77 -18.40 11.21
N GLU A 364 -19.88 -19.29 10.22
CA GLU A 364 -18.75 -20.06 9.71
C GLU A 364 -17.93 -19.23 8.72
N GLU A 365 -16.61 -19.46 8.70
CA GLU A 365 -15.72 -18.81 7.72
C GLU A 365 -16.02 -19.34 6.31
N VAL A 366 -16.36 -18.42 5.42
CA VAL A 366 -16.64 -18.73 4.00
C VAL A 366 -15.39 -19.22 3.28
N VAL A 367 -14.24 -18.62 3.58
CA VAL A 367 -12.95 -18.95 2.95
C VAL A 367 -12.06 -19.61 3.98
N ILE A 368 -11.77 -20.89 3.78
CA ILE A 368 -10.92 -21.70 4.66
C ILE A 368 -9.55 -21.81 4.01
N TYR A 369 -8.56 -21.16 4.62
CA TYR A 369 -7.18 -21.22 4.15
C TYR A 369 -6.50 -22.52 4.57
N ASP A 370 -5.69 -23.08 3.68
CA ASP A 370 -4.95 -24.31 3.90
C ASP A 370 -3.46 -24.02 4.17
N PRO A 371 -3.03 -23.99 5.45
CA PRO A 371 -1.64 -23.68 5.81
C PRO A 371 -0.65 -24.81 5.46
N SER A 372 -1.14 -25.99 5.03
CA SER A 372 -0.27 -27.11 4.65
C SER A 372 0.22 -27.05 3.20
N LYS A 373 -0.36 -26.14 2.40
CA LYS A 373 -0.07 -26.00 0.97
C LYS A 373 0.92 -24.87 0.69
N GLU A 374 0.45 -23.83 0.01
CA GLU A 374 1.27 -22.73 -0.49
C GLU A 374 1.25 -21.58 0.51
N LEU A 375 2.44 -21.19 0.95
CA LEU A 375 2.66 -20.07 1.85
C LEU A 375 3.43 -18.98 1.11
N ALA A 376 2.94 -17.76 1.20
CA ALA A 376 3.60 -16.58 0.68
C ALA A 376 4.18 -15.73 1.81
N THR A 377 5.43 -15.32 1.62
CA THR A 377 6.12 -14.37 2.48
C THR A 377 6.53 -13.16 1.67
N TYR A 378 6.32 -11.98 2.24
CA TYR A 378 6.59 -10.69 1.63
C TYR A 378 7.56 -9.90 2.52
N PRO A 379 8.88 -10.20 2.46
CA PRO A 379 9.85 -9.63 3.39
C PRO A 379 9.90 -8.10 3.28
N LEU A 380 9.66 -7.41 4.40
CA LEU A 380 9.85 -5.97 4.53
C LEU A 380 11.36 -5.64 4.56
N THR A 381 11.90 -5.22 3.42
CA THR A 381 13.35 -5.02 3.25
C THR A 381 13.82 -3.64 3.70
N SER A 382 12.98 -2.62 3.57
CA SER A 382 13.34 -1.27 3.99
C SER A 382 12.16 -0.40 4.41
N ILE A 383 12.39 0.51 5.36
CA ILE A 383 11.47 1.59 5.72
C ILE A 383 12.21 2.94 5.63
N ALA A 384 11.66 3.90 4.90
CA ALA A 384 12.13 5.28 4.84
C ALA A 384 11.17 6.21 5.57
N LEU A 385 11.74 7.07 6.43
CA LEU A 385 11.02 7.99 7.29
C LEU A 385 11.13 9.42 6.79
N LEU A 386 10.00 10.14 6.77
CA LEU A 386 9.96 11.59 6.61
C LEU A 386 10.80 12.12 5.44
N ARG A 387 10.66 11.46 4.29
CA ARG A 387 11.44 11.74 3.08
C ARG A 387 11.47 13.21 2.68
N TYR A 388 10.39 13.94 2.95
CA TYR A 388 10.20 15.32 2.53
C TYR A 388 10.19 16.31 3.69
N PHE A 389 10.58 15.90 4.89
CA PHE A 389 10.60 16.80 6.04
C PHE A 389 11.57 17.94 5.80
N GLY A 390 11.09 19.18 5.89
CA GLY A 390 11.89 20.38 5.61
C GLY A 390 12.43 20.45 4.17
N ALA A 391 11.79 19.76 3.22
CA ALA A 391 12.23 19.73 1.83
C ALA A 391 12.26 21.14 1.20
N ALA A 392 13.31 21.40 0.41
CA ALA A 392 13.53 22.70 -0.22
C ALA A 392 13.24 22.65 -1.72
N ASP A 393 12.50 23.63 -2.22
CA ASP A 393 12.09 23.72 -3.64
C ASP A 393 13.25 24.06 -4.59
N THR A 394 12.92 24.27 -5.87
CA THR A 394 13.88 24.59 -6.93
C THR A 394 14.44 26.01 -6.87
N GLU A 395 13.86 26.90 -6.08
CA GLU A 395 14.29 28.29 -5.93
C GLU A 395 15.16 28.49 -4.67
N ALA A 396 15.09 27.53 -3.74
CA ALA A 396 15.84 27.49 -2.51
C ALA A 396 17.36 27.57 -2.71
N GLN A 397 18.02 28.32 -1.82
CA GLN A 397 19.47 28.36 -1.69
C GLN A 397 19.92 27.77 -0.35
N GLY A 398 21.02 27.01 -0.38
CA GLY A 398 21.58 26.36 0.81
C GLY A 398 22.31 25.07 0.45
N TYR A 399 22.30 24.11 1.36
CA TYR A 399 22.94 22.82 1.17
C TYR A 399 22.33 21.72 2.04
N ILE A 400 22.53 20.48 1.61
CA ILE A 400 22.35 19.27 2.41
C ILE A 400 23.70 18.92 3.03
N PHE A 401 23.72 18.64 4.32
CA PHE A 401 24.87 18.10 5.03
C PHE A 401 24.76 16.57 5.10
N VAL A 402 25.83 15.88 4.72
CA VAL A 402 25.99 14.42 4.85
C VAL A 402 27.31 14.09 5.55
N PRO A 403 27.37 13.03 6.37
CA PRO A 403 28.54 12.71 7.20
C PRO A 403 29.59 11.88 6.45
N ASP A 404 29.77 12.15 5.15
CA ASP A 404 30.69 11.43 4.26
C ASP A 404 32.14 11.73 4.69
N GLY A 405 32.81 10.78 5.33
CA GLY A 405 34.16 10.94 5.88
C GLY A 405 34.21 11.96 7.02
N CYS A 406 34.93 13.07 6.83
CA CYS A 406 34.92 14.19 7.78
C CYS A 406 33.71 15.12 7.63
N GLY A 407 32.82 14.85 6.67
CA GLY A 407 31.61 15.61 6.36
C GLY A 407 31.67 16.26 4.98
N ALA A 408 30.53 16.29 4.29
CA ALA A 408 30.40 16.88 2.97
C ALA A 408 29.11 17.70 2.84
N LEU A 409 29.12 18.66 1.90
CA LEU A 409 27.97 19.50 1.58
C LEU A 409 27.53 19.25 0.13
N ILE A 410 26.23 19.02 -0.06
CA ILE A 410 25.58 18.96 -1.37
C ILE A 410 24.76 20.23 -1.52
N TYR A 411 25.24 21.19 -2.30
CA TYR A 411 24.50 22.44 -2.56
C TYR A 411 23.19 22.17 -3.27
N LEU A 412 22.12 22.84 -2.81
CA LEU A 412 20.78 22.72 -3.40
C LEU A 412 20.81 23.16 -4.86
N ASN A 413 19.99 22.51 -5.70
CA ASN A 413 19.74 22.95 -7.08
C ASN A 413 21.02 23.13 -7.94
N ASN A 414 22.11 22.41 -7.63
CA ASN A 414 23.43 22.57 -8.27
C ASN A 414 23.54 22.06 -9.72
N GLY A 415 22.44 21.61 -10.32
CA GLY A 415 22.38 21.15 -11.72
C GLY A 415 22.97 19.76 -12.00
N LYS A 416 23.52 19.04 -11.02
CA LYS A 416 24.11 17.69 -11.20
C LYS A 416 23.06 16.58 -11.26
N THR A 417 22.01 16.78 -12.07
CA THR A 417 20.85 15.89 -12.19
C THR A 417 21.12 14.56 -12.90
N SER A 418 22.34 14.34 -13.40
CA SER A 418 22.81 13.06 -13.95
C SER A 418 23.50 12.14 -12.93
N GLN A 419 23.81 12.64 -11.72
CA GLN A 419 24.43 11.83 -10.67
C GLN A 419 23.38 11.01 -9.93
N THR A 420 23.74 9.82 -9.46
CA THR A 420 22.87 9.04 -8.57
C THR A 420 22.63 9.81 -7.29
N LEU A 421 21.45 9.64 -6.68
CA LEU A 421 21.20 10.15 -5.34
C LEU A 421 22.26 9.60 -4.37
N TYR A 422 22.60 10.39 -3.35
CA TYR A 422 23.48 9.94 -2.28
C TYR A 422 22.70 8.95 -1.41
N SER A 423 23.22 7.73 -1.22
CA SER A 423 22.59 6.69 -0.40
C SER A 423 23.66 5.78 0.17
N GLU A 424 24.23 6.19 1.28
CA GLU A 424 25.32 5.45 1.93
C GLU A 424 24.89 4.93 3.31
N PRO A 425 25.26 3.69 3.66
CA PRO A 425 25.01 3.13 4.99
C PRO A 425 25.80 3.88 6.06
N VAL A 426 25.19 4.03 7.24
CA VAL A 426 25.90 4.50 8.43
C VAL A 426 26.88 3.42 8.89
N TYR A 427 28.10 3.81 9.25
CA TYR A 427 29.22 2.93 9.60
C TYR A 427 29.74 2.02 8.47
N GLY A 428 29.30 2.26 7.23
CA GLY A 428 29.81 1.57 6.05
C GLY A 428 29.08 0.27 5.74
N TRP A 429 29.68 -0.54 4.86
CA TRP A 429 29.04 -1.74 4.34
C TRP A 429 29.06 -2.87 5.36
N ASP A 430 27.98 -3.65 5.40
CA ASP A 430 27.93 -4.89 6.16
C ASP A 430 28.92 -5.90 5.57
N GLY A 431 30.00 -6.18 6.31
CA GLY A 431 31.04 -7.13 5.92
C GLY A 431 30.58 -8.59 5.83
N ALA A 432 29.38 -8.92 6.32
CA ALA A 432 28.78 -10.24 6.12
C ALA A 432 28.18 -10.41 4.72
N LEU A 433 27.92 -9.32 3.99
CA LEU A 433 27.39 -9.35 2.64
C LEU A 433 28.52 -9.44 1.60
N PRO A 434 28.33 -10.19 0.50
CA PRO A 434 29.33 -10.27 -0.56
C PRO A 434 29.55 -8.90 -1.20
N LEU A 435 30.82 -8.47 -1.26
CA LEU A 435 31.20 -7.27 -2.00
C LEU A 435 30.96 -7.50 -3.49
N SER A 436 30.10 -6.69 -4.10
CA SER A 436 30.13 -6.46 -5.55
C SER A 436 31.40 -5.66 -5.90
N GLU A 437 31.89 -5.84 -7.13
CA GLU A 437 33.16 -5.30 -7.66
C GLU A 437 33.56 -3.96 -7.03
N ARG A 438 34.81 -3.92 -6.51
CA ARG A 438 35.41 -2.68 -6.00
C ARG A 438 35.28 -1.61 -7.07
N ARG A 439 34.54 -0.55 -6.76
CA ARG A 439 34.45 0.63 -7.62
C ARG A 439 35.86 1.22 -7.77
N PRO A 440 36.17 1.89 -8.89
CA PRO A 440 37.49 2.46 -9.15
C PRO A 440 37.87 3.63 -8.21
N TYR A 441 37.03 3.96 -7.23
CA TYR A 441 37.25 4.97 -6.21
C TYR A 441 36.68 4.48 -4.88
N ASP A 442 37.41 4.71 -3.79
CA ASP A 442 36.93 4.47 -2.43
C ASP A 442 35.91 5.56 -2.07
N ARG A 443 34.76 5.14 -1.56
CA ARG A 443 33.80 6.05 -0.93
C ARG A 443 34.18 6.19 0.53
N GLU A 444 34.04 7.39 1.07
CA GLU A 444 34.24 7.61 2.50
C GLU A 444 33.12 6.92 3.30
N ILE A 445 33.40 6.66 4.56
CA ILE A 445 32.46 6.02 5.48
C ILE A 445 31.68 7.09 6.22
N ASN A 446 30.38 6.86 6.39
CA ASN A 446 29.54 7.66 7.29
C ASN A 446 29.84 7.29 8.74
N TYR A 447 30.77 7.99 9.37
CA TYR A 447 31.16 7.72 10.76
C TYR A 447 30.17 8.23 11.80
N LEU A 448 29.29 9.16 11.41
CA LEU A 448 28.33 9.78 12.33
C LEU A 448 26.90 9.53 11.83
N PRO A 449 25.96 9.15 12.72
CA PRO A 449 24.57 8.87 12.38
C PRO A 449 23.74 10.16 12.25
N VAL A 450 24.20 11.12 11.44
CA VAL A 450 23.63 12.47 11.38
C VAL A 450 23.50 13.00 9.97
N PHE A 451 22.50 13.84 9.73
CA PHE A 451 22.30 14.55 8.45
C PHE A 451 21.56 15.86 8.68
N GLY A 452 21.53 16.75 7.68
CA GLY A 452 20.78 18.00 7.82
C GLY A 452 20.56 18.71 6.50
N LEU A 453 19.70 19.73 6.52
CA LEU A 453 19.41 20.54 5.35
C LEU A 453 19.26 22.00 5.78
N LYS A 454 19.99 22.90 5.09
CA LYS A 454 19.90 24.35 5.23
C LYS A 454 19.18 24.94 4.02
N GLN A 455 18.23 25.84 4.29
CA GLN A 455 17.57 26.68 3.29
C GLN A 455 17.50 28.12 3.83
N GLY A 456 18.12 29.08 3.14
CA GLY A 456 18.15 30.46 3.62
C GLY A 456 18.73 30.57 5.03
N GLU A 457 18.04 31.25 5.94
CA GLU A 457 18.47 31.45 7.34
C GLU A 457 17.97 30.38 8.32
N ARG A 458 17.46 29.24 7.83
CA ARG A 458 16.97 28.15 8.67
C ARG A 458 17.55 26.80 8.23
N ALA A 459 17.69 25.88 9.17
CA ALA A 459 18.13 24.52 8.91
C ALA A 459 17.51 23.55 9.90
N PHE A 460 17.29 22.31 9.47
CA PHE A 460 17.10 21.20 10.40
C PHE A 460 18.37 20.35 10.44
N PHE A 461 18.60 19.72 11.59
CA PHE A 461 19.62 18.72 11.79
C PHE A 461 19.02 17.51 12.47
N ALA A 462 19.39 16.32 12.01
CA ALA A 462 18.82 15.07 12.43
C ALA A 462 19.89 14.12 12.97
N VAL A 463 19.59 13.45 14.07
CA VAL A 463 20.41 12.41 14.71
C VAL A 463 19.61 11.10 14.70
N ILE A 464 20.16 10.05 14.12
CA ILE A 464 19.59 8.70 14.19
C ILE A 464 20.02 8.10 15.53
N GLU A 465 19.11 8.03 16.49
CA GLU A 465 19.40 7.58 17.87
C GLU A 465 19.34 6.06 18.04
N GLN A 466 18.50 5.39 17.25
CA GLN A 466 18.35 3.93 17.25
C GLN A 466 18.09 3.43 15.83
N GLY A 467 18.61 2.24 15.52
CA GLY A 467 18.57 1.65 14.19
C GLY A 467 19.67 2.18 13.27
N GLU A 468 20.64 2.92 13.81
CA GLU A 468 21.72 3.56 13.05
C GLU A 468 22.59 2.53 12.32
N ALA A 469 22.86 1.36 12.91
CA ALA A 469 23.68 0.32 12.28
C ALA A 469 23.02 -0.32 11.04
N ILE A 470 21.70 -0.17 10.86
CA ILE A 470 20.96 -0.62 9.67
C ILE A 470 20.48 0.56 8.83
N ALA A 471 20.85 1.79 9.18
CA ALA A 471 20.39 2.99 8.50
C ALA A 471 21.27 3.32 7.30
N GLN A 472 20.64 3.93 6.31
CA GLN A 472 21.25 4.60 5.18
C GLN A 472 20.80 6.05 5.19
N ILE A 473 21.76 6.96 5.03
CA ILE A 473 21.47 8.38 4.86
C ILE A 473 21.28 8.61 3.36
N ARG A 474 20.10 9.12 3.01
CA ARG A 474 19.74 9.43 1.63
C ARG A 474 19.59 10.91 1.44
N ALA A 475 20.22 11.43 0.39
CA ALA A 475 20.14 12.83 0.03
C ALA A 475 20.03 12.98 -1.49
N ASP A 476 19.15 13.88 -1.92
CA ASP A 476 19.01 14.20 -3.33
C ASP A 476 18.70 15.68 -3.55
N ILE A 477 19.13 16.20 -4.68
CA ILE A 477 18.78 17.55 -5.14
C ILE A 477 17.47 17.52 -5.93
N ALA A 478 16.85 18.68 -6.12
CA ALA A 478 15.69 18.78 -7.00
C ALA A 478 16.04 18.38 -8.44
N ARG A 479 15.16 17.58 -9.05
CA ARG A 479 15.27 17.01 -10.40
C ARG A 479 13.93 17.14 -11.14
N PRO A 480 13.91 16.99 -12.47
CA PRO A 480 12.66 17.01 -13.24
C PRO A 480 11.60 16.03 -12.74
N THR A 481 12.01 14.88 -12.20
CA THR A 481 11.13 13.84 -11.65
C THR A 481 10.71 14.07 -10.19
N SER A 482 11.42 14.93 -9.46
CA SER A 482 11.13 15.28 -8.06
C SER A 482 11.67 16.67 -7.77
N GLN A 483 10.80 17.68 -7.77
CA GLN A 483 11.17 19.11 -7.70
C GLN A 483 11.60 19.58 -6.29
N TYR A 484 12.13 18.68 -5.46
CA TYR A 484 12.50 18.94 -4.09
C TYR A 484 13.89 18.39 -3.77
N ASN A 485 14.66 19.19 -3.04
CA ASN A 485 15.89 18.76 -2.39
C ASN A 485 15.52 18.14 -1.03
N VAL A 486 16.06 16.96 -0.75
CA VAL A 486 15.65 16.14 0.40
C VAL A 486 16.84 15.49 1.07
N ALA A 487 16.72 15.26 2.38
CA ALA A 487 17.67 14.50 3.19
C ALA A 487 16.89 13.70 4.24
N TYR A 488 17.08 12.38 4.28
CA TYR A 488 16.27 11.49 5.13
C TYR A 488 17.00 10.19 5.46
N ALA A 489 16.50 9.47 6.46
CA ALA A 489 16.98 8.14 6.83
C ALA A 489 16.11 7.04 6.21
N ALA A 490 16.76 5.99 5.71
CA ALA A 490 16.11 4.75 5.30
C ALA A 490 16.78 3.56 6.00
N PHE A 491 15.99 2.66 6.57
CA PHE A 491 16.48 1.56 7.39
C PHE A 491 16.33 0.24 6.65
N GLN A 492 17.34 -0.62 6.68
CA GLN A 492 17.34 -1.95 6.09
C GLN A 492 16.83 -2.98 7.11
N THR A 493 15.51 -3.17 7.17
CA THR A 493 14.84 -3.95 8.23
C THR A 493 15.05 -5.45 8.12
N ILE A 494 15.07 -5.98 6.89
CA ILE A 494 15.41 -7.36 6.58
C ILE A 494 16.47 -7.36 5.47
N PRO A 495 17.76 -7.45 5.83
CA PRO A 495 18.84 -7.62 4.88
C PRO A 495 18.66 -8.86 4.01
N LYS A 496 19.08 -8.74 2.75
CA LYS A 496 19.06 -9.84 1.78
C LYS A 496 20.37 -9.94 1.02
N ALA A 497 20.74 -11.15 0.64
CA ALA A 497 21.86 -11.43 -0.24
C ALA A 497 21.38 -12.18 -1.48
N ALA A 498 21.82 -11.74 -2.65
CA ALA A 498 21.60 -12.49 -3.88
C ALA A 498 22.63 -13.62 -3.99
N ARG A 499 22.17 -14.84 -4.28
CA ARG A 499 23.01 -15.97 -4.65
C ARG A 499 22.63 -16.46 -6.03
N ARG A 500 23.61 -16.48 -6.92
CA ARG A 500 23.48 -17.06 -8.24
C ARG A 500 23.68 -18.58 -8.13
N LEU A 501 22.69 -19.36 -8.54
CA LEU A 501 22.75 -20.82 -8.57
C LEU A 501 23.35 -21.33 -9.90
N ASP A 502 22.99 -20.67 -11.01
CA ASP A 502 23.52 -20.94 -12.36
C ASP A 502 23.54 -19.65 -13.20
N GLN A 503 23.80 -19.71 -14.51
CA GLN A 503 23.86 -18.50 -15.38
C GLN A 503 22.54 -17.72 -15.46
N PHE A 504 21.40 -18.37 -15.26
CA PHE A 504 20.05 -17.81 -15.46
C PHE A 504 19.26 -17.69 -14.14
N THR A 505 19.67 -18.40 -13.09
CA THR A 505 18.96 -18.49 -11.82
C THR A 505 19.68 -17.75 -10.71
N GLN A 506 19.03 -16.72 -10.17
CA GLN A 506 19.45 -16.00 -8.99
C GLN A 506 18.34 -16.05 -7.94
N ILE A 507 18.69 -16.43 -6.72
CA ILE A 507 17.78 -16.46 -5.57
C ILE A 507 18.17 -15.39 -4.56
N ASN A 508 17.18 -14.83 -3.87
CA ASN A 508 17.42 -13.95 -2.72
C ASN A 508 17.37 -14.76 -1.43
N LEU A 509 18.39 -14.61 -0.61
CA LEU A 509 18.45 -15.15 0.75
C LEU A 509 18.20 -14.02 1.73
N TYR A 510 17.13 -14.14 2.52
CA TYR A 510 16.75 -13.15 3.53
C TYR A 510 17.30 -13.55 4.89
N GLN A 511 17.68 -12.57 5.70
CA GLN A 511 17.99 -12.81 7.10
C GLN A 511 16.78 -13.38 7.83
N SER A 512 16.95 -14.50 8.54
CA SER A 512 15.84 -15.23 9.17
C SER A 512 15.12 -14.44 10.27
N ARG A 513 15.81 -13.47 10.88
CA ARG A 513 15.27 -12.59 11.94
C ARG A 513 15.28 -11.14 11.45
N PRO A 514 14.14 -10.44 11.45
CA PRO A 514 14.12 -9.00 11.20
C PRO A 514 14.78 -8.26 12.36
N TYR A 515 15.18 -7.00 12.12
CA TYR A 515 15.50 -6.08 13.19
C TYR A 515 14.24 -5.75 14.02
N LEU A 516 14.32 -5.88 15.34
CA LEU A 516 13.21 -5.65 16.27
C LEU A 516 13.42 -4.45 17.20
N GLY A 517 14.60 -3.80 17.14
CA GLY A 517 14.84 -2.56 17.89
C GLY A 517 14.07 -1.39 17.27
N ASP A 518 13.87 -0.32 18.04
CA ASP A 518 13.15 0.83 17.51
C ASP A 518 13.99 1.56 16.45
N LEU A 519 13.32 2.19 15.48
CA LEU A 519 13.95 3.15 14.58
C LEU A 519 13.64 4.54 15.13
N VAL A 520 14.67 5.30 15.53
CA VAL A 520 14.47 6.61 16.19
C VAL A 520 15.33 7.67 15.51
N VAL A 521 14.68 8.74 15.06
CA VAL A 521 15.34 9.93 14.50
C VAL A 521 14.90 11.17 15.28
N ARG A 522 15.86 11.91 15.81
CA ARG A 522 15.68 13.18 16.52
C ARG A 522 15.99 14.34 15.58
N TYR A 523 15.07 15.28 15.45
CA TYR A 523 15.22 16.49 14.66
C TYR A 523 15.32 17.71 15.58
N THR A 524 16.32 18.56 15.31
CA THR A 524 16.47 19.88 15.91
C THR A 524 16.42 20.95 14.83
N PHE A 525 16.03 22.16 15.22
CA PHE A 525 15.89 23.30 14.32
C PHE A 525 16.91 24.39 14.67
N LEU A 526 17.54 24.96 13.64
CA LEU A 526 18.61 25.94 13.74
C LEU A 526 18.26 27.17 12.89
N TYR A 527 18.60 28.35 13.39
CA TYR A 527 18.20 29.63 12.78
C TYR A 527 19.36 30.64 12.75
N GLY A 528 19.33 31.55 11.78
CA GLY A 528 20.32 32.62 11.60
C GLY A 528 21.76 32.12 11.55
N ALA A 529 22.63 32.70 12.39
CA ALA A 529 24.04 32.32 12.45
C ALA A 529 24.28 30.84 12.84
N GLU A 530 23.33 30.22 13.54
CA GLU A 530 23.38 28.82 13.92
C GLU A 530 22.86 27.88 12.82
N ALA A 531 22.15 28.37 11.81
CA ALA A 531 21.67 27.60 10.67
C ALA A 531 22.79 27.25 9.68
N THR A 532 23.90 26.73 10.17
CA THR A 532 25.09 26.36 9.40
C THR A 532 25.60 24.98 9.81
N TYR A 533 26.41 24.33 8.96
CA TYR A 533 27.07 23.07 9.33
C TYR A 533 27.91 23.19 10.62
N SER A 534 28.44 24.39 10.92
CA SER A 534 29.13 24.67 12.19
C SER A 534 28.18 24.71 13.39
N GLY A 535 26.95 25.19 13.20
CA GLY A 535 25.89 25.09 14.22
C GLY A 535 25.42 23.65 14.40
N MET A 536 25.24 22.90 13.30
CA MET A 536 24.93 21.46 13.32
C MET A 536 25.99 20.66 14.10
N ALA A 537 27.28 20.90 13.82
CA ALA A 537 28.39 20.25 14.50
C ALA A 537 28.45 20.59 15.99
N ARG A 538 28.20 21.86 16.37
CA ARG A 538 28.13 22.28 17.78
C ARG A 538 26.98 21.61 18.51
N TYR A 539 25.79 21.62 17.92
CA TYR A 539 24.64 20.90 18.48
C TYR A 539 24.98 19.42 18.72
N TYR A 540 25.57 18.74 17.72
CA TYR A 540 25.90 17.32 17.88
C TYR A 540 26.99 17.08 18.92
N GLN A 541 27.99 17.97 19.03
CA GLN A 541 28.98 17.92 20.11
C GLN A 541 28.31 18.04 21.48
N ASP A 542 27.42 19.02 21.68
CA ASP A 542 26.71 19.23 22.94
C ASP A 542 25.77 18.04 23.26
N TYR A 543 25.12 17.49 22.23
CA TYR A 543 24.31 16.28 22.32
C TYR A 543 25.16 15.09 22.84
N LEU A 544 26.35 14.87 22.27
CA LEU A 544 27.23 13.79 22.71
C LEU A 544 27.78 14.02 24.13
N ILE A 545 28.10 15.27 24.50
CA ILE A 545 28.58 15.60 25.85
C ILE A 545 27.47 15.36 26.88
N SER A 546 26.26 15.87 26.62
CA SER A 546 25.12 15.75 27.55
C SER A 546 24.71 14.30 27.81
N ARG A 547 24.92 13.42 26.83
CA ARG A 547 24.64 11.97 26.94
C ARG A 547 25.85 11.13 27.35
N GLY A 548 26.98 11.77 27.68
CA GLY A 548 28.20 11.08 28.12
C GLY A 548 28.96 10.33 27.03
N GLY A 549 28.62 10.54 25.75
CA GLY A 549 29.35 9.98 24.61
C GLY A 549 30.68 10.68 24.33
N LEU A 550 30.83 11.94 24.77
CA LEU A 550 32.09 12.68 24.75
C LEU A 550 32.38 13.28 26.12
N THR A 551 33.66 13.31 26.49
CA THR A 551 34.14 14.03 27.69
C THR A 551 34.85 15.30 27.26
N GLN A 552 34.46 16.43 27.84
CA GLN A 552 35.16 17.69 27.63
C GLN A 552 36.57 17.60 28.24
N ARG A 553 37.60 17.67 27.39
CA ARG A 553 39.00 17.75 27.87
C ARG A 553 39.29 19.14 28.45
N ARG A 554 40.06 19.19 29.54
CA ARG A 554 40.46 20.45 30.16
C ARG A 554 41.57 21.12 29.34
N LYS A 555 41.48 22.43 29.16
CA LYS A 555 42.59 23.23 28.61
C LYS A 555 43.84 23.00 29.49
N GLY A 556 44.93 22.52 28.89
CA GLY A 556 46.21 22.30 29.57
C GLY A 556 46.69 20.85 29.67
N GLU A 557 45.88 19.86 29.29
CA GLU A 557 46.28 18.43 29.31
C GLU A 557 47.24 18.01 28.18
N GLY A 558 47.70 18.97 27.35
CA GLY A 558 48.55 18.72 26.19
C GLY A 558 47.79 18.10 25.01
N ILE A 559 48.05 18.57 23.80
CA ILE A 559 47.62 17.87 22.59
C ILE A 559 48.65 16.77 22.35
N PRO A 560 48.29 15.47 22.37
CA PRO A 560 49.25 14.42 22.07
C PRO A 560 49.81 14.65 20.65
N PHE A 561 51.13 14.78 20.54
CA PHE A 561 51.80 14.91 19.26
C PHE A 561 51.77 13.57 18.53
N PHE A 562 51.13 13.54 17.36
CA PHE A 562 51.12 12.38 16.48
C PHE A 562 52.16 12.57 15.37
N LEU A 563 53.14 11.67 15.30
CA LEU A 563 54.15 11.62 14.25
C LEU A 563 54.10 10.26 13.57
N GLU A 564 53.73 10.25 12.30
CA GLU A 564 53.85 9.08 11.43
C GLU A 564 55.08 9.27 10.52
N VAL A 565 55.98 8.29 10.51
CA VAL A 565 57.22 8.33 9.72
C VAL A 565 57.21 7.19 8.71
N ILE A 566 57.23 7.54 7.42
CA ILE A 566 57.30 6.58 6.33
C ILE A 566 58.75 6.10 6.16
N GLY A 567 58.97 4.78 6.07
CA GLY A 567 60.29 4.17 5.89
C GLY A 567 60.96 3.68 7.19
N VAL A 568 60.25 3.66 8.31
CA VAL A 568 60.72 3.06 9.56
C VAL A 568 60.25 1.62 9.65
N VAL A 569 61.19 0.67 9.79
CA VAL A 569 60.87 -0.73 10.06
C VAL A 569 60.85 -0.93 11.58
N PRO A 570 59.76 -1.47 12.16
CA PRO A 570 59.76 -1.82 13.58
C PRO A 570 60.85 -2.87 13.84
N LYS A 571 61.89 -2.49 14.56
CA LYS A 571 62.98 -3.38 14.97
C LYS A 571 62.79 -3.77 16.42
N ILE A 572 62.40 -5.02 16.66
CA ILE A 572 62.38 -5.60 18.00
C ILE A 572 63.85 -5.76 18.44
N GLN A 573 64.25 -5.02 19.47
CA GLN A 573 65.56 -5.20 20.13
C GLN A 573 65.36 -5.95 21.45
N PRO A 574 66.09 -7.05 21.69
CA PRO A 574 66.06 -7.73 22.98
C PRO A 574 66.65 -6.82 24.06
N VAL A 575 65.89 -6.56 25.11
CA VAL A 575 66.34 -5.82 26.30
C VAL A 575 66.58 -6.86 27.39
N VAL A 576 67.81 -6.93 27.90
CA VAL A 576 68.27 -7.92 28.90
C VAL A 576 68.13 -9.38 28.43
N GLY A 577 68.41 -9.65 27.15
CA GLY A 577 68.53 -11.02 26.63
C GLY A 577 67.21 -11.80 26.52
N VAL A 578 66.05 -11.17 26.75
CA VAL A 578 64.75 -11.80 26.52
C VAL A 578 64.23 -11.38 25.15
N ALA A 579 64.14 -12.32 24.22
CA ALA A 579 63.42 -12.14 22.97
C ALA A 579 61.91 -12.20 23.26
N ARG A 580 61.14 -11.26 22.71
CA ARG A 580 59.67 -11.35 22.61
C ARG A 580 59.28 -11.52 21.15
#